data_AF-A0AAJ0E2Q1-F1
#
_entry.id   AF-A0AAJ0E2Q1-F1
#
_cell.length_a   1.000
_cell.length_b   1.000
_cell.length_c   1.000
_cell.angle_alpha   90.00
_cell.angle_beta   90.00
_cell.angle_gamma   90.00
#
_symmetry.space_group_name_H-M   'P 1'
#
loop_
_entity.id
_entity.type
_entity.pdbx_description
1 polymer ?
#
loop_
_entity_poly.entity_id
_entity_poly.type
_entity_poly.pdbx_seq_one_letter_code
_entity_poly.pdbx_strand_id
1 'polypeptide(L)'
;MRYTQLLLSLFLLFTFVIALPAPAPVEAVAAQDAADKNKNKNNNNNGNKGTKTKTNNNGNTNKGQTTKATKNGTGGNTRPTADECAAAKKLATGIDKNISIQKQEQKDVAAVKKAVQSGNKGQFDQAKTKLVATVKSGADVRAENQKIAPKGNAAIPGLKKVQNAQATELKQAQGLTGNNADLDTIAQMEKEFSGGIDQNQQNKKDALKGC
;
A
#
# COMPACT_ATOMS: atom_id res chain seq x y z
N MET A 1 -6.29 25.84 -33.01
CA MET A 1 -5.26 24.81 -33.25
C MET A 1 -5.70 23.53 -32.55
N ARG A 2 -5.93 22.47 -33.33
CA ARG A 2 -6.16 21.09 -32.85
C ARG A 2 -4.78 20.41 -32.65
N TYR A 3 -4.76 19.17 -32.13
CA TYR A 3 -3.61 18.37 -31.63
C TYR A 3 -3.37 18.62 -30.13
N THR A 4 -3.75 17.72 -29.21
CA THR A 4 -3.13 16.40 -29.04
C THR A 4 -4.12 15.28 -28.67
N GLN A 5 -4.47 14.45 -29.64
CA GLN A 5 -4.82 13.04 -29.44
C GLN A 5 -3.54 12.23 -29.69
N LEU A 6 -3.02 11.54 -28.68
CA LEU A 6 -2.27 10.27 -28.79
C LEU A 6 -1.53 9.99 -27.47
N LEU A 7 -2.19 9.31 -26.55
CA LEU A 7 -1.58 8.31 -25.66
C LEU A 7 -2.64 7.26 -25.32
N LEU A 8 -3.21 6.67 -26.38
CA LEU A 8 -3.99 5.46 -26.32
C LEU A 8 -3.14 4.38 -27.00
N SER A 9 -2.99 3.23 -26.35
CA SER A 9 -2.16 2.07 -26.74
C SER A 9 -0.77 2.03 -26.11
N LEU A 10 -0.65 1.26 -25.01
CA LEU A 10 0.27 0.12 -24.97
C LEU A 10 -0.06 -0.72 -23.72
N PHE A 11 -0.81 -1.81 -23.89
CA PHE A 11 -0.59 -3.09 -23.20
C PHE A 11 -1.58 -4.11 -23.79
N LEU A 12 -1.11 -4.80 -24.84
CA LEU A 12 -1.76 -5.95 -25.45
C LEU A 12 -0.93 -7.20 -25.08
N LEU A 13 -1.64 -8.31 -24.84
CA LEU A 13 -1.17 -9.71 -24.66
C LEU A 13 -0.75 -10.04 -23.20
N PHE A 14 -1.35 -11.00 -22.49
CA PHE A 14 -1.76 -12.35 -22.90
C PHE A 14 -3.08 -12.81 -22.23
N THR A 15 -4.00 -13.38 -23.02
CA THR A 15 -5.12 -14.20 -22.54
C THR A 15 -4.75 -15.69 -22.62
N PHE A 16 -4.50 -16.32 -21.48
CA PHE A 16 -4.60 -17.78 -21.35
C PHE A 16 -5.87 -18.11 -20.56
N VAL A 17 -6.87 -18.64 -21.26
CA VAL A 17 -8.04 -19.29 -20.67
C VAL A 17 -7.62 -20.71 -20.31
N ILE A 18 -7.48 -21.00 -19.03
CA ILE A 18 -7.50 -22.39 -18.53
C ILE A 18 -8.84 -22.55 -17.82
N ALA A 19 -9.78 -23.20 -18.51
CA ALA A 19 -11.03 -23.65 -17.93
C ALA A 19 -10.73 -24.81 -16.97
N LEU A 20 -10.83 -24.56 -15.66
CA LEU A 20 -10.89 -25.61 -14.66
C LEU A 20 -12.36 -26.04 -14.48
N PRO A 21 -12.68 -27.34 -14.46
CA PRO A 21 -14.02 -27.80 -14.11
C PRO A 21 -14.30 -27.53 -12.63
N ALA A 22 -15.39 -26.80 -12.35
CA ALA A 22 -15.90 -26.60 -11.00
C ALA A 22 -16.72 -27.81 -10.55
N PRO A 23 -16.39 -28.47 -9.42
CA PRO A 23 -17.32 -29.38 -8.77
C PRO A 23 -18.44 -28.59 -8.05
N ALA A 24 -19.67 -29.08 -8.22
CA ALA A 24 -20.92 -28.57 -7.68
C ALA A 24 -20.94 -28.49 -6.13
N PRO A 25 -21.79 -27.62 -5.54
CA PRO A 25 -21.94 -27.52 -4.09
C PRO A 25 -22.71 -28.73 -3.53
N VAL A 26 -22.16 -29.37 -2.50
CA VAL A 26 -22.92 -30.30 -1.65
C VAL A 26 -23.65 -29.53 -0.57
N GLU A 27 -24.87 -29.99 -0.34
CA GLU A 27 -25.93 -29.43 0.46
C GLU A 27 -25.61 -29.37 1.97
N ALA A 28 -26.37 -28.50 2.62
CA ALA A 28 -26.43 -28.31 4.06
C ALA A 28 -26.82 -29.57 4.84
N VAL A 29 -26.24 -29.72 6.02
CA VAL A 29 -26.86 -30.46 7.14
C VAL A 29 -26.62 -29.71 8.45
N ALA A 30 -27.61 -29.82 9.31
CA ALA A 30 -28.01 -28.91 10.38
C ALA A 30 -27.20 -28.97 11.69
N ALA A 31 -27.29 -27.84 12.41
CA ALA A 31 -27.42 -27.63 13.86
C ALA A 31 -26.91 -28.69 14.87
N GLN A 32 -26.17 -28.23 15.90
CA GLN A 32 -26.73 -28.06 17.25
C GLN A 32 -25.76 -27.40 18.26
N ASP A 33 -26.41 -26.71 19.19
CA ASP A 33 -25.98 -26.02 20.41
C ASP A 33 -24.82 -26.61 21.24
N ALA A 34 -24.07 -25.71 21.87
CA ALA A 34 -23.93 -25.73 23.34
C ALA A 34 -23.40 -24.39 23.85
N ALA A 35 -24.22 -23.73 24.66
CA ALA A 35 -23.80 -22.69 25.57
C ALA A 35 -22.87 -23.27 26.66
N ASP A 36 -21.85 -22.51 27.07
CA ASP A 36 -21.56 -22.42 28.50
C ASP A 36 -20.96 -21.07 28.88
N LYS A 37 -21.53 -20.52 29.95
CA LYS A 37 -21.13 -19.31 30.66
C LYS A 37 -20.21 -19.75 31.79
N ASN A 38 -19.01 -19.18 31.93
CA ASN A 38 -18.51 -18.93 33.29
C ASN A 38 -17.43 -17.85 33.43
N LYS A 39 -17.88 -16.75 34.04
CA LYS A 39 -17.28 -16.03 35.18
C LYS A 39 -15.77 -15.74 35.22
N ASN A 40 -15.53 -14.42 35.20
CA ASN A 40 -15.02 -13.64 36.32
C ASN A 40 -13.70 -14.10 36.98
N LYS A 41 -12.65 -13.31 36.77
CA LYS A 41 -11.84 -12.82 37.90
C LYS A 41 -11.22 -11.46 37.62
N ASN A 42 -11.84 -10.47 38.25
CA ASN A 42 -11.29 -9.23 38.74
C ASN A 42 -9.87 -9.41 39.34
N ASN A 43 -8.96 -8.45 39.10
CA ASN A 43 -8.16 -7.84 40.17
C ASN A 43 -7.36 -6.62 39.69
N ASN A 44 -7.73 -5.47 40.26
CA ASN A 44 -6.90 -4.29 40.51
C ASN A 44 -5.54 -4.66 41.13
N ASN A 45 -4.48 -3.90 40.83
CA ASN A 45 -3.97 -2.93 41.81
C ASN A 45 -2.81 -2.07 41.31
N ASN A 46 -2.98 -0.79 41.64
CA ASN A 46 -2.04 0.32 41.71
C ASN A 46 -0.91 0.05 42.73
N GLY A 47 0.28 0.63 42.57
CA GLY A 47 1.38 0.41 43.53
C GLY A 47 2.69 1.13 43.27
N ASN A 48 2.70 2.43 43.53
CA ASN A 48 3.83 3.35 43.70
C ASN A 48 4.96 2.88 44.66
N LYS A 49 6.23 3.11 44.29
CA LYS A 49 7.43 3.48 45.10
C LYS A 49 8.68 3.16 44.25
N GLY A 50 9.64 4.02 43.92
CA GLY A 50 10.12 5.25 44.54
C GLY A 50 11.42 4.99 45.29
N THR A 51 12.59 5.12 44.63
CA THR A 51 13.88 5.46 45.28
C THR A 51 15.03 5.80 44.30
N LYS A 52 15.47 7.06 44.39
CA LYS A 52 16.85 7.60 44.44
C LYS A 52 17.94 7.15 43.43
N THR A 53 18.27 8.11 42.57
CA THR A 53 19.59 8.77 42.40
C THR A 53 20.86 7.91 42.40
N LYS A 54 21.53 7.87 41.24
CA LYS A 54 23.00 7.99 41.20
C LYS A 54 23.46 8.56 39.85
N THR A 55 23.80 9.85 39.88
CA THR A 55 24.69 10.51 38.93
C THR A 55 26.02 9.76 38.92
N ASN A 56 26.51 9.37 37.75
CA ASN A 56 27.93 9.12 37.52
C ASN A 56 28.26 9.57 36.10
N ASN A 57 28.94 10.71 36.03
CA ASN A 57 29.71 11.12 34.86
C ASN A 57 30.79 10.07 34.63
N ASN A 58 30.87 9.55 33.41
CA ASN A 58 32.15 9.09 32.90
C ASN A 58 32.25 9.43 31.42
N GLY A 59 33.03 10.47 31.14
CA GLY A 59 33.41 10.84 29.79
C GLY A 59 34.28 9.75 29.20
N ASN A 60 33.83 9.16 28.08
CA ASN A 60 34.71 8.40 27.22
C ASN A 60 35.02 9.25 25.99
N THR A 61 36.28 9.61 25.89
CA THR A 61 36.93 10.40 24.85
C THR A 61 36.73 9.76 23.46
N ASN A 62 35.88 10.37 22.63
CA ASN A 62 35.84 10.09 21.19
C ASN A 62 37.06 10.73 20.53
N LYS A 63 38.13 9.93 20.43
CA LYS A 63 39.35 10.25 19.71
C LYS A 63 39.09 10.15 18.20
N GLY A 64 38.92 11.32 17.57
CA GLY A 64 39.25 11.63 16.18
C GLY A 64 38.84 10.63 15.11
N GLN A 65 37.64 10.79 14.55
CA GLN A 65 37.36 10.33 13.20
C GLN A 65 37.37 11.55 12.25
N THR A 66 38.55 11.80 11.70
CA THR A 66 38.73 12.68 10.54
C THR A 66 37.93 12.11 9.37
N THR A 67 36.73 12.64 9.13
CA THR A 67 35.99 12.40 7.89
C THR A 67 36.61 13.24 6.79
N LYS A 68 37.69 12.70 6.21
CA LYS A 68 38.23 13.18 4.94
C LYS A 68 37.16 12.92 3.88
N ALA A 69 36.47 13.99 3.48
CA ALA A 69 35.58 13.98 2.34
C ALA A 69 36.42 13.69 1.08
N THR A 70 36.27 12.50 0.52
CA THR A 70 36.72 12.22 -0.84
C THR A 70 35.48 12.12 -1.72
N LYS A 71 35.34 13.09 -2.62
CA LYS A 71 34.37 13.10 -3.70
C LYS A 71 34.71 12.03 -4.75
N ASN A 72 33.64 11.53 -5.37
CA ASN A 72 33.53 10.98 -6.73
C ASN A 72 34.32 9.71 -7.08
N GLY A 73 33.56 8.64 -7.34
CA GLY A 73 34.02 7.45 -8.04
C GLY A 73 32.84 6.70 -8.64
N THR A 74 32.63 6.90 -9.93
CA THR A 74 31.70 6.22 -10.83
C THR A 74 31.86 4.70 -10.75
N GLY A 75 30.74 3.96 -10.67
CA GLY A 75 30.66 2.54 -11.03
C GLY A 75 31.38 1.57 -10.09
N GLY A 76 30.68 1.02 -9.11
CA GLY A 76 31.21 -0.07 -8.30
C GLY A 76 30.19 -0.61 -7.32
N ASN A 77 30.01 -1.92 -7.34
CA ASN A 77 29.12 -2.74 -6.52
C ASN A 77 29.46 -2.61 -5.02
N THR A 78 29.23 -1.44 -4.44
CA THR A 78 29.56 -1.15 -3.04
C THR A 78 28.38 -1.63 -2.21
N ARG A 79 28.65 -2.58 -1.31
CA ARG A 79 27.63 -3.16 -0.43
C ARG A 79 26.95 -2.04 0.37
N PRO A 80 25.61 -2.00 0.46
CA PRO A 80 24.90 -1.00 1.25
C PRO A 80 25.40 -0.95 2.70
N THR A 81 25.47 0.26 3.25
CA THR A 81 25.77 0.51 4.66
C THR A 81 24.62 0.04 5.56
N ALA A 82 24.89 -0.14 6.86
CA ALA A 82 23.86 -0.51 7.83
C ALA A 82 22.70 0.51 7.89
N ASP A 83 23.03 1.79 7.77
CA ASP A 83 22.04 2.88 7.75
C ASP A 83 21.19 2.87 6.48
N GLU A 84 21.79 2.61 5.32
CA GLU A 84 21.06 2.43 4.07
C GLU A 84 20.10 1.24 4.15
N CYS A 85 20.52 0.13 4.77
CA CYS A 85 19.63 -1.00 5.00
C CYS A 85 18.53 -0.73 6.03
N ALA A 86 18.80 0.07 7.06
CA ALA A 86 17.76 0.52 7.98
C ALA A 86 16.73 1.41 7.27
N ALA A 87 17.18 2.31 6.39
CA ALA A 87 16.31 3.15 5.58
C ALA A 87 15.51 2.35 4.53
N ALA A 88 16.13 1.36 3.88
CA ALA A 88 15.47 0.41 3.00
C ALA A 88 14.35 -0.38 3.69
N LYS A 89 14.57 -0.81 4.93
CA LYS A 89 13.53 -1.48 5.75
C LYS A 89 12.37 -0.54 6.08
N LYS A 90 12.64 0.72 6.43
CA LYS A 90 11.60 1.74 6.63
C LYS A 90 10.77 1.96 5.36
N LEU A 91 11.44 2.07 4.22
CA LEU A 91 10.79 2.16 2.91
C LEU A 91 9.89 0.95 2.65
N ALA A 92 10.39 -0.27 2.88
CA ALA A 92 9.62 -1.49 2.70
C ALA A 92 8.35 -1.54 3.57
N THR A 93 8.43 -1.09 4.83
CA THR A 93 7.25 -0.94 5.70
C THR A 93 6.24 0.07 5.16
N GLY A 94 6.72 1.19 4.61
CA GLY A 94 5.85 2.15 3.94
C GLY A 94 5.18 1.59 2.69
N ILE A 95 5.89 0.77 1.92
CA ILE A 95 5.34 0.07 0.74
C ILE A 95 4.27 -0.96 1.16
N ASP A 96 4.47 -1.67 2.27
CA ASP A 96 3.45 -2.57 2.83
C ASP A 96 2.16 -1.83 3.18
N LYS A 97 2.26 -0.62 3.73
CA LYS A 97 1.08 0.23 3.97
C LYS A 97 0.37 0.56 2.66
N ASN A 98 1.11 0.87 1.58
CA ASN A 98 0.48 1.09 0.27
C ASN A 98 -0.23 -0.15 -0.27
N ILE A 99 0.37 -1.33 -0.15
CA ILE A 99 -0.28 -2.59 -0.57
C ILE A 99 -1.57 -2.81 0.22
N SER A 100 -1.55 -2.55 1.54
CA SER A 100 -2.74 -2.66 2.37
C SER A 100 -3.83 -1.67 1.95
N ILE A 101 -3.46 -0.43 1.60
CA ILE A 101 -4.40 0.58 1.12
C ILE A 101 -4.98 0.15 -0.24
N GLN A 102 -4.17 -0.33 -1.18
CA GLN A 102 -4.67 -0.80 -2.48
C GLN A 102 -5.61 -2.01 -2.35
N LYS A 103 -5.39 -2.89 -1.38
CA LYS A 103 -6.36 -3.95 -1.03
C LYS A 103 -7.67 -3.37 -0.50
N GLN A 104 -7.63 -2.23 0.17
CA GLN A 104 -8.84 -1.50 0.55
C GLN A 104 -9.48 -0.77 -0.64
N GLU A 105 -8.69 -0.21 -1.57
CA GLU A 105 -9.16 0.38 -2.83
C GLU A 105 -9.96 -0.65 -3.65
N GLN A 106 -9.46 -1.90 -3.74
CA GLN A 106 -10.18 -3.04 -4.34
C GLN A 106 -11.54 -3.31 -3.70
N LYS A 107 -11.61 -3.29 -2.37
CA LYS A 107 -12.88 -3.49 -1.65
C LYS A 107 -13.84 -2.32 -1.86
N ASP A 108 -13.32 -1.10 -1.87
CA ASP A 108 -14.11 0.11 -2.02
C ASP A 108 -14.67 0.24 -3.44
N VAL A 109 -13.88 -0.08 -4.48
CA VAL A 109 -14.36 -0.08 -5.87
C VAL A 109 -15.40 -1.18 -6.11
N ALA A 110 -15.24 -2.35 -5.49
CA ALA A 110 -16.26 -3.40 -5.53
C ALA A 110 -17.57 -2.97 -4.85
N ALA A 111 -17.49 -2.20 -3.74
CA ALA A 111 -18.67 -1.62 -3.10
C ALA A 111 -19.36 -0.59 -4.01
N VAL A 112 -18.59 0.26 -4.71
CA VAL A 112 -19.13 1.20 -5.70
C VAL A 112 -19.81 0.45 -6.85
N LYS A 113 -19.19 -0.60 -7.38
CA LYS A 113 -19.76 -1.46 -8.43
C LYS A 113 -21.11 -2.03 -8.02
N LYS A 114 -21.19 -2.59 -6.81
CA LYS A 114 -22.44 -3.12 -6.27
C LYS A 114 -23.51 -2.04 -6.15
N ALA A 115 -23.14 -0.86 -5.66
CA ALA A 115 -24.07 0.25 -5.53
C ALA A 115 -24.62 0.72 -6.90
N VAL A 116 -23.75 0.85 -7.90
CA VAL A 116 -24.13 1.17 -9.30
C VAL A 116 -25.11 0.13 -9.83
N GLN A 117 -24.79 -1.16 -9.71
CA GLN A 117 -25.63 -2.25 -10.19
C GLN A 117 -27.00 -2.32 -9.50
N SER A 118 -27.06 -1.92 -8.22
CA SER A 118 -28.32 -1.86 -7.47
C SER A 118 -29.18 -0.63 -7.76
N GLY A 119 -28.63 0.38 -8.46
CA GLY A 119 -29.28 1.67 -8.66
C GLY A 119 -29.46 2.50 -7.38
N ASN A 120 -28.88 2.09 -6.25
CA ASN A 120 -29.04 2.78 -4.98
C ASN A 120 -28.07 3.96 -4.88
N LYS A 121 -28.58 5.15 -5.16
CA LYS A 121 -27.76 6.37 -5.18
C LYS A 121 -27.17 6.73 -3.80
N GLY A 122 -27.87 6.46 -2.70
CA GLY A 122 -27.34 6.71 -1.36
C GLY A 122 -26.16 5.82 -1.01
N GLN A 123 -26.24 4.53 -1.36
CA GLN A 123 -25.12 3.59 -1.20
C GLN A 123 -23.95 3.95 -2.12
N PHE A 124 -24.25 4.42 -3.34
CA PHE A 124 -23.23 4.87 -4.27
C PHE A 124 -22.45 6.08 -3.72
N ASP A 125 -23.15 7.13 -3.26
CA ASP A 125 -22.51 8.35 -2.77
C ASP A 125 -21.60 8.05 -1.56
N GLN A 126 -22.02 7.14 -0.67
CA GLN A 126 -21.21 6.67 0.46
C GLN A 126 -19.99 5.86 -0.01
N ALA A 127 -20.18 4.89 -0.89
CA ALA A 127 -19.10 4.04 -1.40
C ALA A 127 -18.07 4.87 -2.19
N LYS A 128 -18.51 5.82 -3.02
CA LYS A 128 -17.66 6.75 -3.76
C LYS A 128 -16.82 7.62 -2.82
N THR A 129 -17.45 8.19 -1.78
CA THR A 129 -16.73 9.01 -0.78
C THR A 129 -15.61 8.22 -0.12
N LYS A 130 -15.90 6.97 0.25
CA LYS A 130 -14.89 6.07 0.83
C LYS A 130 -13.77 5.76 -0.16
N LEU A 131 -14.11 5.39 -1.39
CA LEU A 131 -13.14 5.11 -2.44
C LEU A 131 -12.19 6.30 -2.69
N VAL A 132 -12.73 7.51 -2.85
CA VAL A 132 -11.93 8.73 -3.05
C VAL A 132 -10.99 8.99 -1.86
N ALA A 133 -11.47 8.82 -0.63
CA ALA A 133 -10.66 8.99 0.57
C ALA A 133 -9.52 7.96 0.64
N THR A 134 -9.81 6.70 0.31
CA THR A 134 -8.81 5.62 0.28
C THR A 134 -7.74 5.87 -0.78
N VAL A 135 -8.13 6.25 -2.01
CA VAL A 135 -7.18 6.58 -3.09
C VAL A 135 -6.28 7.75 -2.69
N LYS A 136 -6.83 8.81 -2.07
CA LYS A 136 -6.04 9.93 -1.58
C LYS A 136 -5.03 9.51 -0.50
N SER A 137 -5.46 8.73 0.49
CA SER A 137 -4.58 8.18 1.52
C SER A 137 -3.45 7.34 0.91
N GLY A 138 -3.78 6.53 -0.11
CA GLY A 138 -2.79 5.79 -0.87
C GLY A 138 -1.78 6.71 -1.54
N ALA A 139 -2.22 7.77 -2.18
CA ALA A 139 -1.36 8.75 -2.85
C ALA A 139 -0.41 9.44 -1.85
N ASP A 140 -0.91 9.82 -0.68
CA ASP A 140 -0.12 10.45 0.39
C ASP A 140 0.99 9.51 0.89
N VAL A 141 0.68 8.23 1.13
CA VAL A 141 1.68 7.24 1.54
C VAL A 141 2.71 6.99 0.43
N ARG A 142 2.30 6.95 -0.85
CA ARG A 142 3.24 6.80 -1.98
C ARG A 142 4.20 8.01 -2.06
N ALA A 143 3.67 9.22 -1.86
CA ALA A 143 4.48 10.44 -1.84
C ALA A 143 5.47 10.44 -0.67
N GLU A 144 5.09 9.92 0.50
CA GLU A 144 6.00 9.78 1.62
C GLU A 144 7.09 8.72 1.36
N ASN A 145 6.72 7.58 0.79
CA ASN A 145 7.66 6.53 0.38
C ASN A 145 8.74 7.05 -0.58
N GLN A 146 8.37 7.95 -1.50
CA GLN A 146 9.32 8.61 -2.39
C GLN A 146 10.34 9.48 -1.65
N LYS A 147 9.91 10.21 -0.61
CA LYS A 147 10.80 11.09 0.15
C LYS A 147 11.80 10.31 1.00
N ILE A 148 11.38 9.18 1.55
CA ILE A 148 12.22 8.36 2.44
C ILE A 148 13.07 7.32 1.67
N ALA A 149 12.90 7.20 0.36
CA ALA A 149 13.66 6.26 -0.45
C ALA A 149 15.15 6.63 -0.45
N PRO A 150 16.06 5.70 -0.05
CA PRO A 150 17.50 5.95 -0.11
C PRO A 150 17.94 6.26 -1.55
N LYS A 151 18.89 7.17 -1.72
CA LYS A 151 19.42 7.51 -3.06
C LYS A 151 19.96 6.25 -3.75
N GLY A 152 19.63 6.07 -5.02
CA GLY A 152 20.05 4.90 -5.80
C GLY A 152 19.33 3.60 -5.46
N ASN A 153 18.35 3.61 -4.54
CA ASN A 153 17.55 2.43 -4.25
C ASN A 153 16.76 1.96 -5.48
N ALA A 154 16.75 0.64 -5.72
CA ALA A 154 16.16 0.05 -6.92
C ALA A 154 14.64 0.22 -7.02
N ALA A 155 13.96 0.51 -5.91
CA ALA A 155 12.51 0.73 -5.91
C ALA A 155 12.09 2.08 -6.53
N ILE A 156 12.99 3.08 -6.61
CA ILE A 156 12.66 4.46 -7.02
C ILE A 156 11.89 4.52 -8.36
N PRO A 157 12.31 3.84 -9.45
CA PRO A 157 11.58 3.88 -10.71
C PRO A 157 10.15 3.35 -10.59
N GLY A 158 9.97 2.23 -9.88
CA GLY A 158 8.66 1.62 -9.69
C GLY A 158 7.77 2.41 -8.74
N LEU A 159 8.32 3.07 -7.73
CA LEU A 159 7.60 4.02 -6.89
C LEU A 159 7.08 5.21 -7.74
N LYS A 160 7.88 5.68 -8.73
CA LYS A 160 7.48 6.82 -9.57
C LYS A 160 6.33 6.44 -10.50
N LYS A 161 6.37 5.21 -11.04
CA LYS A 161 5.28 4.66 -11.85
C LYS A 161 3.95 4.64 -11.09
N VAL A 162 3.92 4.12 -9.86
CA VAL A 162 2.68 4.09 -9.06
C VAL A 162 2.21 5.48 -8.64
N GLN A 163 3.13 6.42 -8.40
CA GLN A 163 2.78 7.81 -8.10
C GLN A 163 2.12 8.52 -9.29
N ASN A 164 2.63 8.32 -10.50
CA ASN A 164 2.06 8.91 -11.72
C ASN A 164 0.65 8.38 -12.01
N ALA A 165 0.35 7.13 -11.66
CA ALA A 165 -0.98 6.54 -11.83
C ALA A 165 -2.04 7.17 -10.90
N GLN A 166 -1.65 7.70 -9.74
CA GLN A 166 -2.59 8.20 -8.72
C GLN A 166 -3.48 9.34 -9.19
N ALA A 167 -2.96 10.24 -10.04
CA ALA A 167 -3.75 11.35 -10.54
C ALA A 167 -4.91 10.85 -11.43
N THR A 168 -4.65 9.81 -12.23
CA THR A 168 -5.66 9.17 -13.07
C THR A 168 -6.68 8.42 -12.21
N GLU A 169 -6.22 7.60 -11.27
CA GLU A 169 -7.07 6.84 -10.34
C GLU A 169 -8.01 7.75 -9.53
N LEU A 170 -7.48 8.87 -9.02
CA LEU A 170 -8.28 9.85 -8.28
C LEU A 170 -9.32 10.53 -9.19
N LYS A 171 -8.93 10.90 -10.42
CA LYS A 171 -9.85 11.51 -11.39
C LYS A 171 -10.96 10.54 -11.78
N GLN A 172 -10.65 9.26 -12.00
CA GLN A 172 -11.65 8.23 -12.27
C GLN A 172 -12.62 8.09 -11.09
N ALA A 173 -12.09 7.94 -9.86
CA ALA A 173 -12.92 7.82 -8.65
C ALA A 173 -13.85 9.02 -8.45
N GLN A 174 -13.35 10.23 -8.66
CA GLN A 174 -14.13 11.47 -8.57
C GLN A 174 -15.16 11.60 -9.70
N GLY A 175 -14.85 11.07 -10.88
CA GLY A 175 -15.67 11.14 -12.07
C GLY A 175 -16.89 10.20 -12.08
N LEU A 176 -16.92 9.19 -11.22
CA LEU A 176 -18.05 8.25 -11.14
C LEU A 176 -19.37 8.98 -10.86
N THR A 177 -20.43 8.61 -11.56
CA THR A 177 -21.74 9.28 -11.54
C THR A 177 -22.85 8.49 -10.86
N GLY A 178 -22.65 7.20 -10.62
CA GLY A 178 -23.56 6.31 -9.91
C GLY A 178 -24.52 5.56 -10.81
N ASN A 179 -24.24 5.46 -12.10
CA ASN A 179 -25.07 4.77 -13.08
C ASN A 179 -24.26 3.77 -13.92
N ASN A 180 -24.94 2.97 -14.73
CA ASN A 180 -24.33 1.89 -15.48
C ASN A 180 -23.25 2.33 -16.49
N ALA A 181 -23.19 3.61 -16.88
CA ALA A 181 -22.11 4.12 -17.73
C ALA A 181 -20.74 4.11 -17.01
N ASP A 182 -20.72 4.02 -15.69
CA ASP A 182 -19.50 3.95 -14.90
C ASP A 182 -18.83 2.56 -14.92
N LEU A 183 -19.54 1.51 -15.36
CA LEU A 183 -19.08 0.12 -15.17
C LEU A 183 -17.74 -0.17 -15.85
N ASP A 184 -17.47 0.42 -17.01
CA ASP A 184 -16.18 0.28 -17.70
C ASP A 184 -15.06 1.00 -16.93
N THR A 185 -15.34 2.18 -16.38
CA THR A 185 -14.39 2.92 -15.54
C THR A 185 -14.09 2.14 -14.27
N ILE A 186 -15.11 1.56 -13.63
CA ILE A 186 -14.98 0.73 -12.44
C ILE A 186 -14.13 -0.51 -12.72
N ALA A 187 -14.36 -1.21 -13.84
CA ALA A 187 -13.57 -2.36 -14.24
C ALA A 187 -12.10 -1.99 -14.55
N GLN A 188 -11.87 -0.81 -15.10
CA GLN A 188 -10.53 -0.28 -15.32
C GLN A 188 -9.83 0.02 -13.99
N MET A 189 -10.52 0.64 -13.04
CA MET A 189 -9.98 0.91 -11.69
C MET A 189 -9.64 -0.39 -10.93
N GLU A 190 -10.47 -1.44 -11.04
CA GLU A 190 -10.17 -2.77 -10.49
C GLU A 190 -8.82 -3.30 -11.04
N LYS A 191 -8.54 -3.14 -12.33
CA LYS A 191 -7.27 -3.55 -12.94
C LYS A 191 -6.10 -2.67 -12.48
N GLU A 192 -6.29 -1.36 -12.43
CA GLU A 192 -5.27 -0.39 -12.02
C GLU A 192 -4.82 -0.63 -10.58
N PHE A 193 -5.76 -0.82 -9.65
CA PHE A 193 -5.43 -1.14 -8.26
C PHE A 193 -4.71 -2.48 -8.15
N SER A 194 -5.09 -3.50 -8.93
CA SER A 194 -4.39 -4.79 -8.94
C SER A 194 -2.96 -4.66 -9.47
N GLY A 195 -2.78 -3.99 -10.62
CA GLY A 195 -1.45 -3.74 -11.18
C GLY A 195 -0.59 -2.85 -10.26
N GLY A 196 -1.23 -1.93 -9.53
CA GLY A 196 -0.60 -1.13 -8.49
C GLY A 196 -0.07 -1.96 -7.32
N ILE A 197 -0.82 -2.99 -6.91
CA ILE A 197 -0.40 -3.95 -5.89
C ILE A 197 0.82 -4.73 -6.36
N ASP A 198 0.77 -5.28 -7.58
CA ASP A 198 1.87 -6.06 -8.13
C ASP A 198 3.16 -5.22 -8.25
N GLN A 199 3.02 -3.98 -8.73
CA GLN A 199 4.14 -3.05 -8.80
C GLN A 199 4.69 -2.72 -7.40
N ASN A 200 3.84 -2.54 -6.38
CA ASN A 200 4.33 -2.29 -5.02
C ASN A 200 4.96 -3.51 -4.37
N GLN A 201 4.48 -4.72 -4.66
CA GLN A 201 5.16 -5.94 -4.22
C GLN A 201 6.56 -6.05 -4.82
N GLN A 202 6.71 -5.68 -6.09
CA GLN A 202 8.03 -5.60 -6.73
C GLN A 202 8.89 -4.49 -6.11
N ASN A 203 8.33 -3.29 -5.91
CA ASN A 203 9.02 -2.18 -5.24
C ASN A 203 9.52 -2.57 -3.85
N LYS A 204 8.76 -3.39 -3.10
CA LYS A 204 9.19 -3.89 -1.79
C LYS A 204 10.42 -4.80 -1.90
N LYS A 205 10.43 -5.72 -2.87
CA LYS A 205 11.58 -6.59 -3.13
C LYS A 205 12.80 -5.76 -3.53
N ASP A 206 12.60 -4.79 -4.42
CA ASP A 206 13.66 -3.90 -4.89
C ASP A 206 14.17 -2.96 -3.79
N ALA A 207 13.30 -2.51 -2.89
CA ALA A 207 13.66 -1.68 -1.75
C ALA A 207 14.69 -2.37 -0.86
N LEU A 208 14.52 -3.68 -0.66
CA LEU A 208 15.37 -4.51 0.20
C LEU A 208 16.57 -5.12 -0.53
N LYS A 209 16.68 -4.95 -1.85
CA LYS A 209 17.74 -5.61 -2.63
C LYS A 209 19.14 -5.16 -2.19
N GLY A 210 19.99 -6.12 -1.82
CA GLY A 210 21.36 -5.86 -1.34
C GLY A 210 21.45 -5.60 0.16
N CYS A 211 20.30 -5.55 0.82
CA CYS A 211 20.09 -5.70 2.24
C CYS A 211 19.41 -7.06 2.52
#